data_AF-A0A531LGB4-F1
#
_entry.id   AF-A0A531LGB4-F1
#
_cell.length_a   1.000
_cell.length_b   1.000
_cell.length_c   1.000
_cell.angle_alpha   90.00
_cell.angle_beta   90.00
_cell.angle_gamma   90.00
#
_symmetry.space_group_name_H-M   'P 1'
#
loop_
_entity.id
_entity.type
_entity.pdbx_description
1 polymer ?
#
loop_
_entity_poly.entity_id
_entity_poly.type
_entity_poly.pdbx_seq_one_letter_code
_entity_poly.pdbx_strand_id
1 'polypeptide(L)' 'PAPIDFFEAVPVSDRVNKVANTGPEIQERGMVGPEPEKAKRRKPGTDDSQMSLFQQ' A
#
# COMPACT_ATOMS: atom_id res chain seq x y z
N PRO A 1 28.17 5.63 3.41
CA PRO A 1 26.73 5.91 3.13
C PRO A 1 26.53 6.16 1.64
N ALA A 2 25.42 5.72 1.04
CA ALA A 2 25.13 6.06 -0.34
C ALA A 2 24.74 7.55 -0.46
N PRO A 3 25.09 8.22 -1.57
CA PRO A 3 24.58 9.55 -1.89
C PRO A 3 23.05 9.55 -1.99
N ILE A 4 22.42 10.72 -1.76
CA ILE A 4 20.97 10.89 -1.85
C ILE A 4 20.44 10.56 -3.25
N ASP A 5 21.17 10.96 -4.28
CA ASP A 5 20.77 10.79 -5.69
C ASP A 5 21.28 9.49 -6.31
N PHE A 6 21.72 8.54 -5.48
CA PHE A 6 22.23 7.26 -5.97
C PHE A 6 21.12 6.38 -6.58
N PHE A 7 19.85 6.66 -6.26
CA PHE A 7 18.68 5.93 -6.77
C PHE A 7 17.61 6.89 -7.31
N GLU A 8 16.89 6.44 -8.33
CA GLU A 8 15.73 7.13 -8.92
C GLU A 8 14.43 6.48 -8.46
N ALA A 9 13.44 7.29 -8.08
CA ALA A 9 12.09 6.81 -7.79
C ALA A 9 11.29 6.65 -9.09
N VAL A 10 11.14 5.39 -9.53
CA VAL A 10 10.35 5.06 -10.72
C VAL A 10 8.94 4.61 -10.28
N PRO A 11 7.86 5.19 -10.85
CA PRO A 11 6.51 4.78 -10.51
C PRO A 11 6.22 3.34 -10.95
N VAL A 12 5.40 2.65 -10.18
CA VAL A 12 4.93 1.27 -10.44
C VAL A 12 3.41 1.21 -10.36
N SER A 13 2.83 0.10 -10.80
CA SER A 13 1.38 -0.13 -10.78
C SER A 13 0.85 -0.39 -9.36
N ASP A 14 -0.39 0.02 -9.08
CA ASP A 14 -1.13 -0.31 -7.84
C ASP A 14 -1.31 -1.82 -7.58
N ARG A 15 -0.92 -2.69 -8.52
CA ARG A 15 -0.84 -4.14 -8.31
C ARG A 15 0.01 -4.50 -7.08
N VAL A 16 1.01 -3.68 -6.73
CA VAL A 16 1.83 -3.85 -5.52
C VAL A 16 1.01 -3.82 -4.22
N ASN A 17 -0.19 -3.23 -4.24
CA ASN A 17 -1.05 -3.11 -3.06
C ASN A 17 -1.76 -4.42 -2.67
N LYS A 18 -1.64 -5.49 -3.48
CA LYS A 18 -2.21 -6.82 -3.18
C LYS A 18 -1.09 -7.79 -2.84
N VAL A 19 -1.09 -8.29 -1.60
CA VAL A 19 -0.06 -9.21 -1.07
C VAL A 19 0.10 -10.49 -1.91
N ALA A 20 -0.96 -10.96 -2.57
CA ALA A 20 -0.89 -12.14 -3.44
C ALA A 20 -0.07 -11.92 -4.72
N ASN A 21 0.22 -10.67 -5.10
CA ASN A 21 1.00 -10.34 -6.29
C ASN A 21 2.49 -10.29 -5.93
N THR A 22 3.20 -11.37 -6.22
CA THR A 22 4.62 -11.53 -5.86
C THR A 22 5.54 -11.72 -7.06
N GLY A 23 4.97 -11.79 -8.27
CA GLY A 23 5.75 -11.94 -9.50
C GLY A 23 6.55 -10.67 -9.84
N PRO A 24 7.62 -10.80 -10.65
CA PRO A 24 8.50 -9.69 -11.02
C PRO A 24 7.76 -8.55 -11.75
N GLU A 25 6.65 -8.85 -12.40
CA GLU A 25 5.81 -7.90 -13.14
C GLU A 25 5.29 -6.74 -12.26
N ILE A 26 5.23 -6.91 -10.93
CA ILE A 26 4.79 -5.85 -10.03
C ILE A 26 5.76 -4.66 -9.98
N GLN A 27 7.00 -4.82 -10.45
CA GLN A 27 8.01 -3.76 -10.53
C GLN A 27 8.13 -3.13 -11.91
N GLU A 28 7.30 -3.54 -12.88
CA GLU A 28 7.27 -2.88 -14.18
C GLU A 28 6.92 -1.39 -14.06
N ARG A 29 7.55 -0.56 -14.90
CA ARG A 29 7.35 0.89 -14.89
C ARG A 29 5.89 1.22 -15.16
N GLY A 30 5.26 1.92 -14.22
CA GLY A 30 3.90 2.42 -14.34
C GLY A 30 3.84 3.77 -15.06
N MET A 31 2.68 4.08 -15.65
CA MET A 31 2.35 5.45 -16.03
C MET A 31 1.74 6.17 -14.83
N VAL A 32 2.13 7.43 -14.62
CA VAL A 32 1.47 8.29 -13.63
C VAL A 32 0.16 8.78 -14.24
N GLY A 33 -0.92 8.02 -13.99
CA GLY A 33 -2.27 8.47 -14.27
C GLY A 33 -2.75 9.52 -13.26
N PRO A 34 -3.92 10.16 -13.48
CA PRO A 34 -4.55 10.98 -12.46
C PRO A 34 -4.75 10.15 -11.17
N GLU A 35 -4.59 10.79 -9.99
CA GLU A 35 -4.70 10.12 -8.69
C GLU A 35 -6.01 9.31 -8.64
N PRO A 36 -5.96 7.98 -8.41
CA PRO A 36 -7.17 7.18 -8.37
C PRO A 36 -8.06 7.68 -7.24
N GLU A 37 -9.36 7.82 -7.51
CA GLU A 37 -10.34 8.20 -6.50
C GLU A 37 -10.24 7.20 -5.35
N LYS A 38 -9.83 7.67 -4.16
CA LYS A 38 -9.61 6.82 -3.00
C LYS A 38 -10.89 6.06 -2.72
N ALA A 39 -10.89 4.75 -3.00
CA ALA A 39 -12.02 3.89 -2.71
C ALA A 39 -12.37 4.09 -1.23
N LYS A 40 -13.62 4.51 -0.95
CA LYS A 40 -14.08 4.79 0.41
C LYS A 40 -13.84 3.55 1.27
N ARG A 41 -12.80 3.59 2.09
CA ARG A 41 -12.46 2.52 3.03
C ARG A 41 -13.65 2.39 3.98
N ARG A 42 -14.38 1.28 3.93
CA ARG A 42 -15.35 0.95 4.98
C ARG A 42 -14.57 0.88 6.28
N LYS A 43 -14.79 1.83 7.18
CA LYS A 43 -14.32 1.71 8.56
C LYS A 43 -14.96 0.42 9.10
N PRO A 44 -14.20 -0.54 9.62
CA PRO A 44 -14.79 -1.51 10.55
C PRO A 44 -15.54 -0.68 11.59
N GLY A 45 -16.83 -0.98 11.81
CA GLY A 45 -17.55 -0.35 12.92
C GLY A 45 -16.73 -0.52 14.18
N THR A 46 -16.67 0.49 15.03
CA THR A 46 -16.04 0.39 16.35
C THR A 46 -16.74 -0.74 17.09
N ASP A 47 -16.17 -1.94 17.01
CA ASP A 47 -16.59 -3.06 17.82
C ASP A 47 -15.80 -2.92 19.12
N ASP A 48 -16.46 -2.37 20.14
CA ASP A 48 -15.90 -2.23 21.49
C ASP A 48 -15.43 -3.59 22.07
N SER A 49 -15.81 -4.71 21.43
CA SER A 49 -15.27 -6.04 21.71
C SER A 49 -13.75 -6.15 21.47
N GLN A 50 -13.12 -5.23 20.75
CA GLN A 50 -11.66 -5.24 20.52
C GLN A 50 -10.85 -4.82 21.75
N MET A 51 -11.47 -4.23 22.78
CA MET A 51 -10.79 -3.71 23.98
C MET A 51 -10.84 -4.64 25.20
N SER A 52 -11.44 -5.84 25.11
CA SER A 52 -11.57 -6.75 26.26
C SER A 52 -10.35 -7.64 26.52
N LEU A 53 -9.37 -7.68 25.60
CA LEU A 53 -8.23 -8.60 25.66
C LEU A 53 -7.13 -8.23 26.68
N PHE A 54 -7.16 -7.02 27.24
CA PHE A 54 -6.11 -6.52 28.15
C PHE A 54 -6.55 -6.41 29.61
N GLN A 55 -7.71 -6.96 29.96
CA GLN A 55 -8.33 -6.82 31.30
C GLN A 55 -8.16 -8.06 32.19
N GLN A 56 -7.13 -8.89 31.95
CA GLN A 56 -6.85 -10.12 32.73
C GLN A 56 -5.62 -9.98 33.62
#